data_AF-A0A445AIR1-F1
#
_entry.id   AF-A0A445AIR1-F1
#
_cell.length_a   1.000
_cell.length_b   1.000
_cell.length_c   1.000
_cell.angle_alpha   90.00
_cell.angle_beta   90.00
_cell.angle_gamma   90.00
#
_symmetry.space_group_name_H-M   'P 1'
#
loop_
_entity.id
_entity.type
_entity.pdbx_description
1 polymer ?
#
loop_
_entity_poly.entity_id
_entity_poly.type
_entity_poly.pdbx_seq_one_letter_code
_entity_poly.pdbx_strand_id
1 'polypeptide(L)'
;MGKSKKVPAVNIFFQTIPSQWILTFSHRTTVNHIQEPSFPLEAFRFRTIVELLNADKIHQSNLFDVIAEVVGKEDPRDLVTTKGKETKHLVVVLEDLEHKKIDCILFGKMVDQILPYLEDGTVEPVIVLLQFFKAIRWNGISCKIGLH
;
A
#
# COMPACT_ATOMS: atom_id res chain seq x y z
N MET A 1 -6.74 -20.12 39.02
CA MET A 1 -5.73 -19.03 39.00
C MET A 1 -5.08 -18.99 37.61
N GLY A 2 -5.74 -18.38 36.63
CA GLY A 2 -5.29 -18.34 35.24
C GLY A 2 -4.44 -17.10 34.97
N LYS A 3 -3.15 -17.27 34.67
CA LYS A 3 -2.26 -16.16 34.32
C LYS A 3 -2.66 -15.63 32.94
N SER A 4 -3.18 -14.42 32.89
CA SER A 4 -3.38 -13.68 31.64
C SER A 4 -2.01 -13.38 31.03
N LYS A 5 -1.70 -14.01 29.89
CA LYS A 5 -0.51 -13.69 29.10
C LYS A 5 -0.75 -12.34 28.44
N LYS A 6 -0.06 -11.29 28.91
CA LYS A 6 0.09 -10.05 28.15
C LYS A 6 0.78 -10.39 26.84
N VAL A 7 0.03 -10.37 25.74
CA VAL A 7 0.62 -10.32 24.40
C VAL A 7 1.20 -8.91 24.25
N PRO A 8 2.51 -8.76 23.98
CA PRO A 8 3.04 -7.44 23.70
C PRO A 8 2.36 -6.95 22.42
N ALA A 9 1.64 -5.84 22.52
CA ALA A 9 1.20 -5.09 21.35
C ALA A 9 2.48 -4.57 20.67
N VAL A 10 2.91 -5.27 19.63
CA VAL A 10 3.94 -4.74 18.73
C VAL A 10 3.28 -3.61 17.98
N ASN A 11 3.51 -2.38 18.45
CA ASN A 11 3.14 -1.18 17.73
C ASN A 11 4.14 -1.06 16.57
N ILE A 12 3.77 -1.57 15.40
CA ILE A 12 4.59 -1.45 14.19
C ILE A 12 4.44 0.01 13.74
N PHE A 13 5.42 0.84 14.11
CA PHE A 13 5.52 2.20 13.60
C PHE A 13 5.88 2.14 12.12
N PHE A 14 4.94 2.53 11.27
CA PHE A 14 5.22 2.81 9.87
C PHE A 14 5.78 4.21 9.79
N GLN A 15 7.04 4.33 9.37
CA GLN A 15 7.66 5.63 9.16
C GLN A 15 7.19 6.15 7.79
N THR A 16 6.04 6.82 7.78
CA THR A 16 5.49 7.49 6.58
C THR A 16 6.28 8.76 6.23
N ILE A 17 6.97 9.35 7.22
CA ILE A 17 7.80 10.55 7.11
C ILE A 17 9.07 10.28 7.91
N PRO A 18 10.28 10.66 7.44
CA PRO A 18 11.53 10.57 8.21
C PRO A 18 11.55 11.63 9.33
N SER A 19 10.60 11.53 10.25
CA SER A 19 10.48 12.34 11.46
C SER A 19 10.78 11.45 12.66
N GLN A 20 11.46 12.02 13.66
CA GLN A 20 11.65 11.40 14.97
C GLN A 20 10.44 11.57 15.90
N TRP A 21 9.45 12.36 15.48
CA TRP A 21 8.30 12.76 16.28
C TRP A 21 6.99 12.27 15.67
N ILE A 22 6.07 11.86 16.54
CA ILE A 22 4.72 11.43 16.18
C ILE A 22 3.72 12.38 16.86
N LEU A 23 2.85 13.00 16.07
CA LEU A 23 1.75 13.81 16.59
C LEU A 23 0.56 12.89 16.91
N THR A 24 0.18 12.81 18.18
CA THR A 24 -1.00 12.05 18.63
C THR A 24 -2.08 13.02 19.10
N PHE A 25 -3.30 12.90 18.58
CA PHE A 25 -4.41 13.74 19.00
C PHE A 25 -4.96 13.29 20.35
N SER A 26 -5.45 14.25 21.13
CA SER A 26 -6.12 14.03 22.41
C SER A 26 -7.52 14.62 22.39
N HIS A 27 -8.28 14.42 23.47
CA HIS A 27 -9.59 15.05 23.64
C HIS A 27 -9.54 16.60 23.65
N ARG A 28 -8.36 17.21 23.76
CA ARG A 28 -8.17 18.67 23.74
C ARG A 28 -7.70 19.19 22.37
N THR A 29 -7.44 18.31 21.41
CA THR A 29 -6.97 18.72 20.09
C THR A 29 -8.11 19.38 19.33
N THR A 30 -7.86 20.58 18.82
CA THR A 30 -8.76 21.28 17.89
C THR A 30 -8.18 21.19 16.48
N VAL A 31 -9.06 20.95 15.50
CA VAL A 31 -8.69 20.88 14.08
C VAL A 31 -9.50 21.94 13.34
N ASN A 32 -8.82 22.94 12.79
CA ASN A 32 -9.45 23.99 12.01
C ASN A 32 -9.00 23.87 10.55
N HIS A 33 -9.94 23.97 9.62
CA HIS A 33 -9.63 24.00 8.20
C HIS A 33 -9.02 25.37 7.83
N ILE A 34 -7.89 25.35 7.13
CA ILE A 34 -7.21 26.56 6.64
C ILE A 34 -7.06 26.42 5.12
N GLN A 35 -7.46 27.44 4.37
CA GLN A 35 -7.13 27.55 2.95
C GLN A 35 -5.79 28.27 2.82
N GLU A 36 -4.71 27.50 2.68
CA GLU A 36 -3.37 28.04 2.45
C GLU A 36 -2.82 27.47 1.13
N PRO A 37 -2.89 28.22 0.02
CA PRO A 37 -2.45 27.75 -1.29
C PRO A 37 -0.91 27.59 -1.39
N SER A 38 -0.14 28.13 -0.45
CA SER A 38 1.32 27.99 -0.42
C SER A 38 1.83 26.71 0.23
N PHE A 39 0.95 25.85 0.74
CA PHE A 39 1.36 24.57 1.30
C PHE A 39 1.98 23.68 0.20
N PRO A 40 3.22 23.19 0.34
CA PRO A 40 3.85 22.38 -0.68
C PRO A 40 3.05 21.09 -0.88
N LEU A 41 2.56 20.88 -2.10
CA LEU A 41 1.81 19.70 -2.53
C LEU A 41 2.74 18.53 -2.91
N GLU A 42 3.99 18.53 -2.44
CA GLU A 42 4.93 17.41 -2.58
C GLU A 42 4.49 16.25 -1.67
N ALA A 43 3.31 15.71 -1.94
CA ALA A 43 2.67 14.64 -1.18
C ALA A 43 3.24 13.25 -1.55
N PHE A 44 3.92 13.15 -2.70
CA PHE A 44 4.38 11.88 -3.25
C PHE A 44 5.90 11.80 -3.35
N ARG A 45 6.43 10.63 -2.97
CA ARG A 45 7.83 10.24 -3.12
C ARG A 45 7.87 8.97 -3.96
N PHE A 46 7.77 9.16 -5.27
CA PHE A 46 7.76 8.06 -6.22
C PHE A 46 9.10 7.31 -6.24
N ARG A 47 9.01 5.98 -6.27
CA ARG A 47 10.11 5.05 -6.56
C ARG A 47 9.87 4.40 -7.91
N THR A 48 10.92 4.19 -8.70
CA THR A 48 10.77 3.45 -9.97
C THR A 48 10.67 1.95 -9.69
N ILE A 49 10.06 1.18 -10.60
CA ILE A 49 9.99 -0.27 -10.41
C ILE A 49 11.40 -0.88 -10.43
N VAL A 50 12.32 -0.34 -11.24
CA VAL A 50 13.74 -0.76 -11.26
C VAL A 50 14.39 -0.63 -9.88
N GLU A 51 14.19 0.51 -9.19
CA GLU A 51 14.74 0.72 -7.85
C GLU A 51 14.22 -0.34 -6.86
N LEU A 52 12.95 -0.69 -6.98
CA LEU A 52 12.33 -1.72 -6.13
C LEU A 52 12.89 -3.11 -6.44
N LEU A 53 13.06 -3.44 -7.73
CA LEU A 53 13.59 -4.73 -8.18
C LEU A 53 15.07 -4.92 -7.81
N ASN A 54 15.86 -3.85 -7.85
CA ASN A 54 17.30 -3.89 -7.60
C ASN A 54 17.69 -3.66 -6.13
N ALA A 55 16.72 -3.38 -5.25
CA ALA A 55 17.01 -3.16 -3.84
C ALA A 55 17.54 -4.44 -3.17
N ASP A 56 18.82 -4.44 -2.79
CA ASP A 56 19.49 -5.53 -2.05
C ASP A 56 18.74 -5.86 -0.75
N LYS A 57 18.26 -4.82 -0.07
CA LYS A 57 17.42 -4.90 1.12
C LYS A 57 16.32 -3.86 1.04
N ILE A 58 15.08 -4.33 0.98
CA ILE A 58 13.91 -3.49 1.21
C ILE A 58 13.63 -3.55 2.71
N HIS A 59 13.98 -2.48 3.43
CA HIS A 59 13.63 -2.40 4.84
C HIS A 59 12.11 -2.49 5.00
N GLN A 60 11.65 -3.43 5.83
CA GLN A 60 10.23 -3.74 6.01
C GLN A 60 9.38 -2.57 6.53
N SER A 61 10.04 -1.52 7.03
CA SER A 61 9.45 -0.27 7.51
C SER A 61 9.36 0.83 6.45
N ASN A 62 10.01 0.66 5.29
CA ASN A 62 10.02 1.66 4.24
C ASN A 62 8.71 1.61 3.47
N LEU A 63 8.08 2.78 3.37
CA LEU A 63 6.92 3.03 2.55
C LEU A 63 7.33 3.91 1.38
N PHE A 64 6.70 3.72 0.24
CA PHE A 64 7.02 4.42 -0.99
C PHE A 64 5.77 4.57 -1.86
N ASP A 65 5.88 5.40 -2.88
CA ASP A 65 4.80 5.73 -3.79
C ASP A 65 5.15 5.24 -5.22
N VAL A 66 4.18 4.81 -6.00
CA VAL A 66 4.33 4.32 -7.39
C VAL A 66 3.16 4.84 -8.20
N ILE A 67 3.50 5.24 -9.41
CA ILE A 67 2.55 5.50 -10.48
C ILE A 67 2.83 4.50 -11.59
N ALA A 68 1.82 3.76 -12.02
CA ALA A 68 1.97 2.70 -13.02
C ALA A 68 0.63 2.40 -13.69
N GLU A 69 0.71 1.81 -14.88
CA GLU A 69 -0.43 1.23 -15.58
C GLU A 69 -0.71 -0.18 -15.05
N VAL A 70 -1.98 -0.54 -14.90
CA VAL A 70 -2.40 -1.92 -14.66
C VAL A 70 -2.51 -2.65 -15.99
N VAL A 71 -1.54 -3.52 -16.29
CA VAL A 71 -1.44 -4.24 -17.58
C VAL A 71 -1.89 -5.70 -17.49
N GLY A 72 -2.32 -6.16 -16.31
CA GLY A 72 -2.82 -7.51 -16.12
C GLY A 72 -3.37 -7.75 -14.71
N LYS A 73 -4.14 -8.82 -14.55
CA LYS A 73 -4.66 -9.28 -13.26
C LYS A 73 -4.81 -10.80 -13.21
N GLU A 74 -4.70 -11.36 -12.02
CA GLU A 74 -5.23 -12.70 -11.70
C GLU A 74 -6.73 -12.61 -11.36
N ASP A 75 -7.39 -13.76 -11.21
CA ASP A 75 -8.75 -13.79 -10.67
C ASP A 75 -8.76 -13.38 -9.18
N PRO A 76 -9.73 -12.56 -8.74
CA PRO A 76 -9.94 -12.28 -7.33
C PRO A 76 -10.17 -13.57 -6.54
N ARG A 77 -9.59 -13.65 -5.34
CA ARG A 77 -9.71 -14.82 -4.47
C ARG A 77 -10.05 -14.40 -3.05
N ASP A 78 -10.88 -15.19 -2.40
CA ASP A 78 -11.15 -15.03 -0.97
C ASP A 78 -9.99 -15.59 -0.13
N LEU A 79 -9.60 -14.86 0.91
CA LEU A 79 -8.57 -15.23 1.88
C LEU A 79 -9.15 -15.18 3.29
N VAL A 80 -9.02 -16.29 4.02
CA VAL A 80 -9.24 -16.31 5.47
C VAL A 80 -7.90 -15.99 6.13
N THR A 81 -7.81 -14.83 6.78
CA THR A 81 -6.62 -14.48 7.57
C THR A 81 -6.47 -15.41 8.77
N THR A 82 -5.27 -15.49 9.35
CA THR A 82 -4.99 -16.29 10.56
C THR A 82 -5.83 -15.89 11.79
N LYS A 83 -6.49 -14.73 11.74
CA LYS A 83 -7.44 -14.23 12.76
C LYS A 83 -8.91 -14.58 12.44
N GLY A 84 -9.17 -15.38 11.40
CA GLY A 84 -10.52 -15.74 10.96
C GLY A 84 -11.27 -14.64 10.20
N LYS A 85 -10.62 -13.51 9.90
CA LYS A 85 -11.22 -12.45 9.08
C LYS A 85 -11.10 -12.84 7.61
N GLU A 86 -12.25 -12.95 6.94
CA GLU A 86 -12.33 -13.06 5.49
C GLU A 86 -11.98 -11.73 4.83
N THR A 87 -11.12 -11.78 3.82
CA THR A 87 -10.77 -10.64 2.98
C THR A 87 -10.59 -11.12 1.56
N LYS A 88 -11.03 -10.33 0.58
CA LYS A 88 -10.65 -10.54 -0.81
C LYS A 88 -9.19 -10.17 -1.01
N HIS A 89 -8.53 -10.83 -1.96
CA HIS A 89 -7.29 -10.35 -2.54
C HIS A 89 -7.31 -10.45 -4.06
N LEU A 90 -6.52 -9.59 -4.69
CA LEU A 90 -6.33 -9.54 -6.13
C LEU A 90 -4.86 -9.27 -6.41
N VAL A 91 -4.27 -10.02 -7.34
CA VAL A 91 -2.94 -9.71 -7.88
C VAL A 91 -3.14 -8.95 -9.18
N VAL A 92 -2.51 -7.78 -9.30
CA VAL A 92 -2.45 -6.98 -10.52
C VAL A 92 -0.99 -6.83 -10.95
N VAL A 93 -0.76 -6.71 -12.25
CA VAL A 93 0.57 -6.46 -12.82
C VAL A 93 0.67 -4.98 -13.14
N LEU A 94 1.62 -4.30 -12.51
CA LEU A 94 1.90 -2.88 -12.73
C LEU A 94 3.05 -2.73 -13.73
N GLU A 95 2.89 -1.87 -14.74
CA GLU A 95 3.94 -1.49 -15.68
C GLU A 95 4.24 0.02 -15.58
N ASP A 96 5.52 0.38 -15.47
CA ASP A 96 5.97 1.78 -15.55
C ASP A 96 6.34 2.18 -16.98
N LEU A 97 6.67 3.47 -17.17
CA LEU A 97 7.07 4.02 -18.47
C LEU A 97 8.35 3.41 -19.07
N GLU A 98 9.13 2.66 -18.28
CA GLU A 98 10.33 1.93 -18.73
C GLU A 98 10.01 0.45 -19.05
N HIS A 99 8.73 0.10 -19.16
CA HIS A 99 8.21 -1.25 -19.39
C HIS A 99 8.66 -2.26 -18.34
N LYS A 100 8.89 -1.81 -17.11
CA LYS A 100 9.23 -2.68 -15.99
C LYS A 100 7.95 -3.11 -15.32
N LYS A 101 7.88 -4.41 -15.03
CA LYS A 101 6.70 -5.02 -14.43
C LYS A 101 6.95 -5.41 -12.98
N ILE A 102 5.95 -5.22 -12.15
CA ILE A 102 5.93 -5.73 -10.78
C ILE A 102 4.53 -6.19 -10.39
N ASP A 103 4.46 -7.32 -9.70
CA ASP A 103 3.20 -7.79 -9.14
C ASP A 103 2.82 -6.93 -7.94
N CYS A 104 1.55 -6.56 -7.88
CA CYS A 104 0.94 -5.81 -6.80
C CYS A 104 -0.25 -6.57 -6.22
N ILE A 105 -0.22 -6.83 -4.92
CA ILE A 105 -1.25 -7.59 -4.23
C ILE A 105 -2.13 -6.63 -3.45
N LEU A 106 -3.40 -6.53 -3.86
CA LEU A 106 -4.44 -5.70 -3.25
C LEU A 106 -5.31 -6.53 -2.31
N PHE A 107 -5.81 -5.92 -1.23
CA PHE A 107 -6.70 -6.59 -0.26
C PHE A 107 -7.95 -5.78 0.07
N GLY A 108 -9.03 -6.49 0.38
CA GLY A 108 -10.26 -5.93 0.94
C GLY A 108 -10.86 -4.83 0.07
N LYS A 109 -11.15 -3.66 0.67
CA LYS A 109 -11.82 -2.54 0.00
C LYS A 109 -11.12 -2.06 -1.28
N MET A 110 -9.79 -2.20 -1.37
CA MET A 110 -9.06 -1.79 -2.58
C MET A 110 -9.38 -2.67 -3.77
N VAL A 111 -9.64 -3.96 -3.54
CA VAL A 111 -10.11 -4.88 -4.58
C VAL A 111 -11.49 -4.41 -5.07
N ASP A 112 -12.41 -4.12 -4.16
CA ASP A 112 -13.76 -3.68 -4.52
C ASP A 112 -13.75 -2.33 -5.27
N GLN A 113 -12.76 -1.46 -4.99
CA GLN A 113 -12.59 -0.17 -5.65
C GLN A 113 -12.03 -0.28 -7.06
N ILE A 114 -11.00 -1.11 -7.27
CA ILE A 114 -10.30 -1.16 -8.56
C ILE A 114 -10.99 -2.09 -9.57
N LEU A 115 -11.60 -3.18 -9.09
CA LEU A 115 -12.09 -4.26 -9.94
C LEU A 115 -13.09 -3.79 -11.01
N PRO A 116 -14.06 -2.89 -10.72
CA PRO A 116 -14.98 -2.40 -11.73
C PRO A 116 -14.28 -1.74 -12.93
N TYR A 117 -13.19 -1.01 -12.69
CA TYR A 117 -12.42 -0.35 -13.76
C TYR A 117 -11.62 -1.34 -14.60
N LEU A 118 -11.20 -2.47 -14.01
CA LEU A 118 -10.48 -3.52 -14.73
C LEU A 118 -11.40 -4.44 -15.53
N GLU A 119 -12.70 -4.39 -15.29
CA GLU A 119 -13.70 -5.29 -15.88
C GLU A 119 -14.73 -4.57 -16.77
N ASP A 120 -14.64 -3.25 -16.90
CA ASP A 120 -15.56 -2.43 -17.71
C ASP A 120 -15.46 -2.69 -19.23
N GLY A 121 -14.50 -3.52 -19.66
CA GLY A 121 -14.28 -3.87 -21.07
C GLY A 121 -13.78 -2.69 -21.92
N THR A 122 -13.47 -1.55 -21.28
CA THR A 122 -12.88 -0.38 -21.92
C THR A 122 -11.45 -0.68 -22.37
N VAL A 123 -11.06 -0.14 -23.52
CA VAL A 123 -9.67 -0.18 -24.01
C VAL A 123 -8.78 0.89 -23.38
N GLU A 124 -9.34 1.70 -22.48
CA GLU A 124 -8.62 2.80 -21.82
C GLU A 124 -7.65 2.26 -20.77
N PRO A 125 -6.41 2.80 -20.72
CA PRO A 125 -5.42 2.35 -19.75
C PRO A 125 -5.83 2.74 -18.33
N VAL A 126 -5.74 1.79 -17.40
CA VAL A 126 -6.00 2.04 -15.97
C VAL A 126 -4.70 2.41 -15.30
N ILE A 127 -4.50 3.72 -15.07
CA ILE A 127 -3.33 4.24 -14.33
C ILE A 127 -3.67 4.32 -12.85
N VAL A 128 -2.82 3.73 -12.00
CA VAL A 128 -2.94 3.79 -10.54
C VAL A 128 -1.86 4.66 -9.94
N LEU A 129 -2.26 5.46 -8.95
CA LEU A 129 -1.35 6.14 -8.03
C LEU A 129 -1.48 5.45 -6.67
N LEU A 130 -0.40 4.81 -6.26
CA LEU A 130 -0.35 4.00 -5.05
C LEU A 130 0.58 4.70 -4.05
N GLN A 131 0.03 5.09 -2.90
CA GLN A 131 0.77 5.77 -1.84
C GLN A 131 1.01 4.83 -0.66
N PHE A 132 2.16 4.98 0.01
CA PHE A 132 2.49 4.31 1.26
C PHE A 132 2.44 2.78 1.25
N PHE A 133 2.92 2.13 0.19
CA PHE A 133 2.92 0.67 0.11
C PHE A 133 4.27 0.08 0.48
N LYS A 134 4.23 -1.23 0.74
CA LYS A 134 5.36 -2.03 1.20
C LYS A 134 5.75 -3.02 0.10
N ALA A 135 7.03 -3.03 -0.26
CA ALA A 135 7.59 -4.08 -1.10
C ALA A 135 7.97 -5.26 -0.22
N ILE A 136 7.64 -6.44 -0.71
CA ILE A 136 7.86 -7.70 -0.03
C ILE A 136 8.52 -8.65 -1.02
N ARG A 137 9.61 -9.25 -0.56
CA ARG A 137 10.31 -10.28 -1.31
C ARG A 137 9.76 -11.65 -0.91
N TRP A 138 9.06 -12.30 -1.83
CA TRP A 138 8.52 -13.66 -1.68
C TRP A 138 8.54 -14.36 -3.04
N ASN A 139 9.46 -15.30 -3.25
CA ASN A 139 9.71 -15.96 -4.55
C ASN A 139 9.95 -14.99 -5.74
N GLY A 140 10.38 -13.77 -5.45
CA GLY A 140 10.40 -12.62 -6.37
C GLY A 140 10.17 -11.33 -5.57
N ILE A 141 10.16 -10.18 -6.23
CA ILE A 141 9.80 -8.90 -5.59
C ILE A 141 8.37 -8.56 -6.01
N SER A 142 7.51 -8.37 -5.01
CA SER A 142 6.13 -7.94 -5.19
C SER A 142 5.85 -6.75 -4.29
N CYS A 143 4.88 -5.94 -4.66
CA CYS A 143 4.34 -4.90 -3.81
C CYS A 143 3.05 -5.41 -3.16
N LYS A 144 2.85 -5.12 -1.88
CA LYS A 144 1.58 -5.42 -1.21
C LYS A 144 0.92 -4.13 -0.75
N ILE A 145 -0.36 -4.03 -1.06
CA ILE A 145 -1.25 -2.98 -0.61
C ILE A 145 -2.38 -3.65 0.15
N GLY A 146 -2.27 -3.69 1.47
CA GLY A 146 -3.20 -4.45 2.28
C GLY A 146 -3.30 -3.91 3.69
N LEU A 147 -4.52 -3.44 3.98
CA LEU A 147 -5.07 -2.94 5.25
C LEU A 147 -4.42 -3.56 6.50
N HIS A 148 -3.93 -2.69 7.39
CA HIS A 148 -3.88 -2.99 8.82
C HIS A 148 -5.29 -3.03 9.41
#